data_AF-A0A3S5H7W9-F1
#
_entry.id   AF-A0A3S5H7W9-F1
#
_cell.length_a   1.000
_cell.length_b   1.000
_cell.length_c   1.000
_cell.angle_alpha   90.00
_cell.angle_beta   90.00
_cell.angle_gamma   90.00
#
_symmetry.space_group_name_H-M   'P 1'
#
loop_
_entity.id
_entity.type
_entity.pdbx_description
1 polymer ?
#
loop_
_entity_poly.entity_id
_entity_poly.type
_entity_poly.pdbx_seq_one_letter_code
_entity_poly.pdbx_strand_id
1 'polypeptide(L)'
;MAVLDYLFYAGVLLLAHALYMAYSIREQLQASHHSHGHIPAISFGGHNVSITAMMVPITLEVLAGTLLGIAGFAHRHKMQDARLCDVTKYLRYDNQMNSGVGFIHFNHRGTVACKRDELKEECKPLVQKKKE
;
A
#
# COMPACT_ATOMS: atom_id res chain seq x y z
N MET A 1 -5.59 9.52 -6.89
CA MET A 1 -4.41 8.92 -6.25
C MET A 1 -4.79 7.73 -5.38
N ALA A 2 -5.70 7.84 -4.40
CA ALA A 2 -6.04 6.73 -3.49
C ALA A 2 -6.64 5.46 -4.16
N VAL A 3 -7.44 5.60 -5.24
CA VAL A 3 -8.12 4.46 -5.88
C VAL A 3 -7.12 3.45 -6.49
N LEU A 4 -6.00 3.93 -7.03
CA LEU A 4 -5.00 3.09 -7.68
C LEU A 4 -4.22 2.24 -6.67
N ASP A 5 -4.04 2.74 -5.44
CA ASP A 5 -3.41 1.98 -4.36
C ASP A 5 -4.24 0.76 -3.97
N TYR A 6 -5.57 0.82 -4.08
CA TYR A 6 -6.45 -0.31 -3.75
C TYR A 6 -6.58 -1.35 -4.88
N LEU A 7 -6.11 -1.05 -6.10
CA LEU A 7 -6.21 -1.99 -7.23
C LEU A 7 -5.49 -3.31 -6.98
N PHE A 8 -4.33 -3.27 -6.31
CA PHE A 8 -3.61 -4.49 -5.94
C PHE A 8 -4.45 -5.37 -5.02
N TYR A 9 -5.02 -4.80 -3.95
CA TYR A 9 -5.86 -5.54 -3.01
C TYR A 9 -7.16 -6.04 -3.65
N ALA A 10 -7.76 -5.24 -4.53
CA ALA A 10 -8.92 -5.64 -5.32
C ALA A 10 -8.60 -6.86 -6.21
N GLY A 11 -7.45 -6.85 -6.89
CA GLY A 11 -6.97 -7.98 -7.69
C GLY A 11 -6.73 -9.25 -6.85
N VAL A 12 -6.14 -9.11 -5.66
CA VAL A 12 -5.94 -10.24 -4.73
C VAL A 12 -7.27 -10.83 -4.25
N LEU A 13 -8.25 -9.99 -3.90
CA LEU A 13 -9.59 -10.44 -3.49
C LEU A 13 -10.30 -11.18 -4.64
N LEU A 14 -10.20 -10.65 -5.86
CA LEU A 14 -10.74 -11.28 -7.08
C LEU A 14 -10.13 -12.67 -7.32
N LEU A 15 -8.81 -12.78 -7.18
CA LEU A 15 -8.09 -14.05 -7.30
C LEU A 15 -8.50 -15.05 -6.22
N ALA A 16 -8.65 -14.61 -4.97
CA ALA A 16 -9.10 -15.47 -3.87
C ALA A 16 -10.53 -15.98 -4.12
N HIS A 17 -11.42 -15.12 -4.61
CA HIS A 17 -12.78 -15.49 -4.99
C HIS A 17 -12.79 -16.52 -6.13
N ALA A 18 -12.01 -16.29 -7.18
CA ALA A 18 -11.91 -17.22 -8.30
C ALA A 18 -11.35 -18.59 -7.89
N LEU A 19 -10.36 -18.62 -6.97
CA LEU A 19 -9.83 -19.86 -6.40
C LEU A 19 -10.88 -20.62 -5.59
N TYR A 20 -11.64 -19.91 -4.76
CA TYR A 20 -12.74 -20.51 -4.00
C TYR A 20 -13.80 -21.12 -4.93
N MET A 21 -14.18 -20.41 -5.99
CA MET A 21 -15.11 -20.90 -7.01
C MET A 21 -14.57 -22.13 -7.72
N ALA A 22 -13.31 -22.11 -8.16
CA ALA A 22 -12.67 -23.24 -8.80
C ALA A 22 -12.61 -24.48 -7.89
N TYR A 23 -12.29 -24.28 -6.60
CA TYR A 23 -12.27 -25.35 -5.61
C TYR A 23 -13.67 -25.95 -5.40
N SER A 24 -14.68 -25.10 -5.24
CA SER A 24 -16.07 -25.52 -5.06
C SER A 24 -16.58 -26.34 -6.25
N ILE A 25 -16.28 -25.91 -7.48
CA ILE A 25 -16.63 -26.65 -8.68
C ILE A 25 -15.90 -27.99 -8.75
N ARG A 26 -14.61 -28.02 -8.40
CA ARG A 26 -13.83 -29.25 -8.39
C ARG A 26 -14.42 -30.29 -7.45
N GLU A 27 -14.77 -29.90 -6.23
CA GLU A 27 -15.41 -30.79 -5.25
C GLU A 27 -16.75 -31.32 -5.78
N GLN A 28 -17.54 -30.47 -6.44
CA GLN A 28 -18.81 -30.90 -7.05
C GLN A 28 -18.59 -31.86 -8.23
N LEU A 29 -17.58 -31.62 -9.07
CA LEU A 29 -17.23 -32.52 -10.17
C LEU A 29 -16.80 -33.88 -9.60
N GLN A 30 -15.98 -33.87 -8.56
CA GLN A 30 -15.51 -35.08 -7.87
C GLN A 30 -16.66 -35.83 -7.18
N ALA A 31 -17.57 -35.13 -6.51
CA ALA A 31 -18.77 -35.73 -5.92
C ALA A 31 -19.68 -36.34 -7.00
N SER A 32 -19.87 -35.67 -8.13
CA SER A 32 -20.68 -36.17 -9.26
C SER A 32 -20.06 -37.38 -9.95
N HIS A 33 -18.74 -37.56 -9.88
CA HIS A 33 -18.07 -38.73 -10.44
C HIS A 33 -18.22 -39.97 -9.54
N HIS A 34 -18.34 -39.79 -8.22
CA HIS A 34 -18.54 -40.90 -7.26
C HIS A 34 -20.02 -41.21 -7.02
N SER A 35 -20.90 -40.22 -7.20
CA SER A 35 -22.35 -40.39 -7.25
C SER A 35 -22.73 -40.79 -8.67
N HIS A 36 -23.03 -42.06 -8.94
CA HIS A 36 -23.47 -42.56 -10.25
C HIS A 36 -24.77 -41.92 -10.82
N GLY A 37 -25.24 -40.80 -10.27
CA GLY A 37 -26.43 -40.09 -10.70
C GLY A 37 -26.24 -38.57 -10.68
N HIS A 38 -26.52 -37.98 -11.85
CA HIS A 38 -26.75 -36.56 -12.13
C HIS A 38 -25.62 -35.57 -11.83
N ILE A 39 -25.13 -34.92 -12.89
CA ILE A 39 -24.28 -33.73 -12.81
C ILE A 39 -25.14 -32.58 -12.24
N PRO A 40 -24.85 -32.03 -11.05
CA PRO A 40 -25.62 -30.94 -10.51
C PRO A 40 -25.37 -29.67 -11.33
N ALA A 41 -26.45 -29.02 -11.77
CA ALA A 41 -26.36 -27.67 -12.30
C ALA A 41 -26.13 -26.70 -11.14
N ILE A 42 -25.17 -25.80 -11.30
CA ILE A 42 -24.78 -24.85 -10.26
C ILE A 42 -25.66 -23.62 -10.39
N SER A 43 -26.30 -23.19 -9.30
CA SER A 43 -27.07 -21.95 -9.30
C SER A 43 -26.13 -20.75 -9.26
N PHE A 44 -25.88 -20.12 -10.40
CA PHE A 44 -25.18 -18.84 -10.49
C PHE A 44 -26.22 -17.75 -10.72
N GLY A 45 -26.41 -16.85 -9.74
CA GLY A 45 -27.42 -15.80 -9.85
C GLY A 45 -28.85 -16.32 -10.10
N GLY A 46 -29.21 -17.45 -9.47
CA GLY A 46 -30.54 -18.06 -9.59
C GLY A 46 -30.77 -18.91 -10.85
N HIS A 47 -29.77 -19.06 -11.72
CA HIS A 47 -29.85 -19.86 -12.93
C HIS A 47 -29.03 -21.13 -12.80
N ASN A 48 -29.63 -22.27 -13.17
CA ASN A 48 -28.97 -23.57 -13.21
C ASN A 48 -28.04 -23.62 -14.44
N VAL A 49 -26.75 -23.38 -14.21
CA VAL A 49 -25.73 -23.37 -15.27
C VAL A 49 -24.96 -24.69 -15.24
N SER A 50 -24.72 -25.26 -16.43
CA SER A 50 -23.85 -26.44 -16.57
C SER A 50 -22.46 -26.16 -16.03
N ILE A 51 -21.85 -27.14 -15.35
CA ILE A 51 -20.52 -27.00 -14.76
C ILE A 51 -19.47 -26.61 -15.82
N THR A 52 -19.59 -27.13 -17.05
CA THR A 52 -18.68 -26.78 -18.15
C THR A 52 -18.80 -25.32 -18.57
N ALA A 53 -19.99 -24.74 -18.50
CA ALA A 53 -20.20 -23.32 -18.80
C ALA A 53 -19.66 -22.40 -17.69
N MET A 54 -19.50 -22.90 -16.47
CA MET A 54 -18.92 -22.17 -15.35
C MET A 54 -17.39 -22.03 -15.39
N MET A 55 -16.71 -22.80 -16.25
CA MET A 55 -15.28 -22.60 -16.48
C MET A 55 -14.97 -21.24 -17.12
N VAL A 56 -15.83 -20.75 -18.02
CA VAL A 56 -15.63 -19.48 -18.73
C VAL A 56 -15.64 -18.25 -17.81
N PRO A 57 -16.63 -18.05 -16.92
CA PRO A 57 -16.60 -16.91 -16.00
C PRO A 57 -15.42 -16.99 -15.03
N ILE A 58 -15.05 -18.18 -14.54
CA ILE A 58 -13.89 -18.34 -13.64
C ILE A 58 -12.59 -17.97 -14.34
N THR A 59 -12.38 -18.40 -15.58
CA THR A 59 -11.15 -18.05 -16.31
C THR A 59 -11.05 -16.55 -16.59
N LEU A 60 -12.17 -15.91 -16.94
CA LEU A 60 -12.24 -14.45 -17.08
C LEU A 60 -11.93 -13.75 -15.76
N GLU A 61 -12.45 -14.26 -14.66
CA GLU A 61 -12.24 -13.69 -13.32
C GLU A 61 -10.78 -13.79 -12.87
N VAL A 62 -10.13 -14.94 -13.09
CA VAL A 62 -8.69 -15.13 -12.84
C VAL A 62 -7.86 -14.17 -13.71
N LEU A 63 -8.21 -14.02 -14.99
CA LEU A 63 -7.50 -13.12 -15.91
C LEU A 63 -7.63 -11.66 -15.44
N ALA A 64 -8.83 -11.23 -15.07
CA ALA A 64 -9.08 -9.88 -14.56
C ALA A 64 -8.31 -9.63 -13.25
N GLY A 65 -8.37 -10.57 -12.29
CA GLY A 65 -7.66 -10.47 -11.01
C GLY A 65 -6.15 -10.41 -11.16
N THR A 66 -5.58 -11.21 -12.06
CA THR A 66 -4.13 -11.19 -12.35
C THR A 66 -3.69 -9.89 -13.01
N LEU A 67 -4.42 -9.40 -14.01
CA LEU A 67 -4.13 -8.13 -14.67
C LEU A 67 -4.21 -6.94 -13.68
N LEU A 68 -5.25 -6.90 -12.84
CA LEU A 68 -5.40 -5.91 -11.78
C LEU A 68 -4.26 -5.97 -10.75
N GLY A 69 -3.88 -7.19 -10.33
CA GLY A 69 -2.77 -7.41 -9.42
C GLY A 69 -1.44 -6.89 -9.97
N ILE A 70 -1.12 -7.22 -11.23
CA ILE A 70 0.11 -6.76 -11.90
C ILE A 70 0.11 -5.24 -12.03
N ALA A 71 -0.98 -4.65 -12.54
CA ALA A 71 -1.09 -3.21 -12.73
C ALA A 71 -0.99 -2.45 -11.40
N GLY A 72 -1.69 -2.92 -10.36
CA GLY A 72 -1.63 -2.34 -9.03
C GLY A 72 -0.24 -2.45 -8.39
N PHE A 73 0.44 -3.59 -8.57
CA PHE A 73 1.81 -3.78 -8.09
C PHE A 73 2.80 -2.86 -8.80
N ALA A 74 2.75 -2.81 -10.14
CA ALA A 74 3.59 -1.94 -10.94
C ALA A 74 3.40 -0.47 -10.59
N HIS A 75 2.16 -0.04 -10.31
CA HIS A 75 1.90 1.35 -9.94
C HIS A 75 2.41 1.71 -8.54
N ARG A 76 2.35 0.78 -7.58
CA ARG A 76 2.89 1.00 -6.23
C ARG A 76 4.41 1.08 -6.21
N HIS A 77 5.08 0.47 -7.18
CA HIS A 77 6.52 0.44 -7.22
C HIS A 77 7.09 1.81 -7.61
N LYS A 78 7.47 2.60 -6.60
CA LYS A 78 8.23 3.84 -6.83
C LYS A 78 9.63 3.47 -7.28
N MET A 79 9.94 3.77 -8.54
CA MET A 79 11.31 3.71 -9.04
C MET A 79 12.14 4.74 -8.26
N GLN A 80 13.26 4.30 -7.69
CA GLN A 80 14.22 5.21 -7.07
C GLN A 80 15.07 5.87 -8.15
N ASP A 81 15.49 7.11 -7.89
CA ASP A 81 16.38 7.83 -8.80
C ASP A 81 17.72 7.11 -8.91
N ALA A 82 18.15 6.82 -10.14
CA ALA A 82 19.36 6.05 -10.41
C ALA A 82 20.65 6.84 -10.18
N ARG A 83 20.58 8.18 -10.14
CA ARG A 83 21.75 9.06 -9.98
C ARG A 83 21.67 9.84 -8.69
N LEU A 84 22.75 9.78 -7.92
CA LEU A 84 22.91 10.57 -6.70
C LEU A 84 22.81 12.08 -6.99
N CYS A 85 23.29 12.53 -8.16
CA CYS A 85 23.22 13.93 -8.60
C CYS A 85 21.78 14.47 -8.70
N ASP A 86 20.81 13.61 -9.04
CA ASP A 86 19.40 14.03 -9.17
C ASP A 86 18.76 14.23 -7.80
N VAL A 87 19.14 13.40 -6.83
CA VAL A 87 18.76 13.54 -5.41
C VAL A 87 19.40 14.78 -4.79
N THR A 88 20.66 15.06 -5.12
CA THR A 88 21.41 16.20 -4.54
C THR A 88 21.18 17.54 -5.23
N LYS A 89 20.54 17.58 -6.40
CA LYS A 89 20.28 18.82 -7.14
C LYS A 89 19.47 19.84 -6.34
N TYR A 90 18.57 19.37 -5.48
CA TYR A 90 17.71 20.23 -4.65
C TYR A 90 18.27 20.45 -3.24
N LEU A 91 19.38 19.80 -2.89
CA LEU A 91 20.03 19.99 -1.61
C LEU A 91 20.87 21.27 -1.66
N ARG A 92 20.42 22.30 -0.94
CA ARG A 92 21.23 23.49 -0.68
C ARG A 92 22.27 23.20 0.39
N TYR A 93 23.44 23.80 0.22
CA TYR A 93 24.54 23.78 1.19
C TYR A 93 24.07 24.11 2.61
N ASP A 94 23.17 25.09 2.76
CA ASP A 94 22.62 25.49 4.06
C ASP A 94 21.84 24.38 4.78
N ASN A 95 21.18 23.47 4.06
CA ASN A 95 20.37 22.41 4.68
C ASN A 95 21.23 21.22 5.14
N GLN A 96 22.31 20.88 4.43
CA GLN A 96 23.16 19.73 4.76
C GLN A 96 24.41 20.08 5.55
N MET A 97 25.07 21.18 5.18
CA MET A 97 26.39 21.51 5.68
C MET A 97 26.34 22.50 6.86
N ASN A 98 25.24 23.25 6.98
CA ASN A 98 25.05 24.23 8.07
C ASN A 98 24.16 23.72 9.22
N SER A 99 23.57 22.52 9.11
CA SER A 99 22.79 21.95 10.22
C SER A 99 23.66 21.37 11.34
N GLY A 100 24.97 21.21 11.12
CA GLY A 100 25.96 20.94 12.16
C GLY A 100 25.46 19.91 13.16
N VAL A 101 24.91 18.79 12.71
CA VAL A 101 24.34 17.74 13.56
C VAL A 101 25.51 17.11 14.33
N GLY A 102 25.90 17.74 15.44
CA GLY A 102 27.10 17.46 16.23
C GLY A 102 27.89 18.69 16.73
N PHE A 103 27.76 19.87 16.09
CA PHE A 103 28.53 21.09 16.42
C PHE A 103 27.67 22.38 16.43
N ILE A 104 26.51 22.32 17.07
CA ILE A 104 25.62 23.49 17.19
C ILE A 104 26.25 24.49 18.16
N HIS A 105 26.63 25.66 17.66
CA HIS A 105 27.17 26.75 18.47
C HIS A 105 26.06 27.72 18.87
N PHE A 106 25.70 27.73 20.15
CA PHE A 106 24.67 28.61 20.70
C PHE A 106 25.14 30.06 20.89
N ASN A 107 26.42 30.35 20.69
CA ASN A 107 26.95 31.72 20.73
C ASN A 107 26.94 32.36 19.34
N HIS A 108 25.76 32.75 18.88
CA HIS A 108 25.57 33.40 17.58
C HIS A 108 24.63 34.61 17.72
N ARG A 109 24.61 35.50 16.72
CA ARG A 109 23.86 36.76 16.78
C ARG A 109 22.35 36.58 16.98
N GLY A 110 21.79 35.44 16.56
CA GLY A 110 20.40 35.06 16.79
C GLY A 110 20.03 34.89 18.27
N THR A 111 20.99 34.48 19.11
CA THR A 111 20.78 34.31 20.57
C THR A 111 20.50 35.64 21.28
N VAL A 112 21.05 36.75 20.78
CA VAL A 112 20.82 38.08 21.34
C VAL A 112 19.56 38.73 20.74
N ALA A 113 19.29 38.49 19.46
CA ALA A 113 18.12 39.02 18.76
C ALA A 113 16.80 38.38 19.24
N CYS A 114 16.74 37.04 19.38
CA CYS A 114 15.54 36.36 19.90
C CYS A 114 15.22 36.70 21.36
N LYS A 115 16.22 37.14 22.15
CA LYS A 115 16.02 37.50 23.56
C LYS A 115 15.38 38.89 23.75
N ARG A 116 15.39 39.74 22.72
CA ARG A 116 14.87 41.12 22.82
C ARG A 116 13.43 41.26 22.37
N ASP A 117 12.95 40.43 21.45
CA ASP A 117 11.67 40.71 20.81
C ASP A 117 10.47 39.92 21.32
N GLU A 118 10.54 38.65 21.74
CA GLU A 118 9.33 37.96 22.22
C GLU A 118 9.62 36.86 23.26
N LEU A 119 9.49 37.20 24.54
CA LEU A 119 9.07 36.24 25.56
C LEU A 119 7.63 36.56 25.94
N LYS A 120 6.69 36.19 25.07
CA LYS A 120 5.33 35.83 25.52
C LYS A 120 5.49 34.61 26.42
N GLU A 121 4.88 34.65 27.60
CA GLU A 121 5.16 33.73 28.72
C GLU A 121 4.83 32.25 28.48
N GLU A 122 4.18 31.90 27.37
CA GLU A 122 3.70 30.52 27.11
C GLU A 122 4.78 29.53 26.64
N CYS A 123 5.97 29.99 26.21
CA CYS A 123 7.04 29.12 25.70
C CYS A 123 8.32 29.14 26.57
N LYS A 124 8.20 29.24 27.89
CA LYS A 124 9.35 29.00 28.78
C LYS A 124 9.62 27.48 28.85
N PRO A 125 10.78 26.97 28.40
CA PRO A 125 11.17 25.61 28.74
C PRO A 125 11.34 25.54 30.26
N LEU A 126 10.78 24.49 30.87
CA LEU A 126 10.91 24.13 32.28
C LEU A 126 12.38 23.84 32.62
N VAL A 127 13.22 24.86 32.68
CA VAL A 127 14.55 24.74 33.29
C VAL A 127 14.32 24.79 34.79
N GLN A 128 14.10 23.60 35.33
CA GLN A 128 13.95 23.34 36.75
C GLN A 128 15.07 24.01 37.54
N LYS A 129 14.64 24.67 38.62
CA LYS A 129 15.45 25.22 39.70
C LYS A 129 16.60 24.28 40.09
N LYS A 130 17.79 24.88 40.18
CA LYS A 130 18.88 24.56 41.10
C LYS A 130 18.38 23.84 42.37
N LYS A 131 19.02 22.73 42.75
CA LYS A 131 19.22 22.38 44.16
C LYS A 131 20.72 22.31 44.41
N GLU A 132 21.11 23.07 45.42
CA GLU A 132 22.36 22.95 46.17
C GLU A 132 22.51 21.53 46.77
#